data_AF-A0A7S3E5Q8-F1
#
_entry.id   AF-A0A7S3E5Q8-F1
#
_cell.length_a   1.000
_cell.length_b   1.000
_cell.length_c   1.000
_cell.angle_alpha   90.00
_cell.angle_beta   90.00
_cell.angle_gamma   90.00
#
_symmetry.space_group_name_H-M   'P 1'
#
loop_
_entity.id
_entity.type
_entity.pdbx_description
1 polymer ?
#
loop_
_entity_poly.entity_id
_entity_poly.type
_entity_poly.pdbx_seq_one_letter_code
_entity_poly.pdbx_strand_id
1 'polypeptide(L)'
;RKSEGCTHHIYSTSALLEWQSGRDMEVAKKIFELGLKSFLKETDYVLEYANFLISQGDISNARTLYERALTVVQGSDAKIIWNEYLKFEYHCGDLGSTLALEKRRKEAMVELEEAESSTPKDAQFSIGLLLLRYNINNMLPCSRPTLRHLQTVGVDEAFYDLPNFTRALDDGSGNSRRDSVAAPSGANHRETSSRKQGSRGGDSSSSLPPAIAAIINKLPLRRQLTGPLPTAQDVDSMILAITNLDFQALKAAQQDSRRSAINYSNGSGGRKRGA
;
A
#
# COMPACT_ATOMS: atom_id res chain seq x y z
N ARG A 1 17.10 1.54 45.04
CA ARG A 1 18.00 0.38 45.29
C ARG A 1 17.70 -0.62 44.17
N LYS A 2 18.67 -0.94 43.31
CA LYS A 2 18.51 -2.03 42.32
C LYS A 2 18.63 -3.35 43.09
N SER A 3 17.60 -4.18 43.10
CA SER A 3 17.72 -5.55 43.62
C SER A 3 18.39 -6.43 42.57
N GLU A 4 19.09 -7.46 43.01
CA GLU A 4 19.97 -8.31 42.19
C GLU A 4 19.23 -9.17 41.14
N GLY A 5 17.89 -9.08 41.06
CA GLY A 5 17.05 -9.81 40.10
C GLY A 5 16.11 -8.93 39.26
N CYS A 6 16.30 -7.60 39.22
CA CYS A 6 15.48 -6.74 38.39
C CYS A 6 15.81 -6.92 36.90
N THR A 7 14.96 -7.65 36.18
CA THR A 7 14.98 -7.75 34.72
C THR A 7 14.36 -6.52 34.04
N HIS A 8 14.71 -6.31 32.77
CA HIS A 8 14.22 -5.17 31.96
C HIS A 8 12.68 -5.10 31.91
N HIS A 9 12.01 -6.25 31.92
CA HIS A 9 10.55 -6.40 31.92
C HIS A 9 9.83 -5.56 32.99
N ILE A 10 10.45 -5.32 34.16
CA ILE A 10 9.82 -4.53 35.24
C ILE A 10 9.65 -3.08 34.79
N TYR A 11 10.63 -2.52 34.08
CA TYR A 11 10.56 -1.16 33.55
C TYR A 11 9.52 -1.07 32.43
N SER A 12 9.53 -2.03 31.51
CA SER A 12 8.57 -2.08 30.40
C SER A 12 7.13 -2.19 30.89
N THR A 13 6.86 -3.16 31.76
CA THR A 13 5.52 -3.41 32.30
C THR A 13 5.05 -2.23 33.15
N SER A 14 5.92 -1.65 33.98
CA SER A 14 5.58 -0.44 34.76
C SER A 14 5.22 0.74 33.86
N ALA A 15 5.99 0.99 32.79
CA ALA A 15 5.70 2.10 31.87
C ALA A 15 4.38 1.89 31.12
N LEU A 16 4.12 0.66 30.65
CA LEU A 16 2.87 0.32 29.98
C LEU A 16 1.66 0.40 30.90
N LEU A 17 1.79 -0.02 32.16
CA LEU A 17 0.73 0.09 33.17
C LEU A 17 0.37 1.54 33.47
N GLU A 18 1.38 2.41 33.64
CA GLU A 18 1.16 3.84 33.84
C GLU A 18 0.47 4.49 32.63
N TRP A 19 0.90 4.12 31.42
CA TRP A 19 0.27 4.60 30.20
C TRP A 19 -1.19 4.14 30.08
N GLN A 20 -1.49 2.87 30.35
CA GLN A 20 -2.86 2.35 30.26
C GLN A 20 -3.78 2.91 31.35
N SER A 21 -3.24 3.18 32.55
CA SER A 21 -4.03 3.61 33.71
C SER A 21 -4.24 5.13 33.75
N GLY A 22 -3.18 5.92 33.51
CA GLY A 22 -3.21 7.38 33.62
C GLY A 22 -3.26 8.13 32.30
N ARG A 23 -3.02 7.45 31.16
CA ARG A 23 -2.75 8.06 29.84
C ARG A 23 -1.67 9.15 29.86
N ASP A 24 -0.82 9.16 30.88
CA ASP A 24 0.31 10.09 30.97
C ASP A 24 1.50 9.51 30.21
N MET A 25 1.65 10.03 28.99
CA MET A 25 2.74 9.64 28.09
C MET A 25 4.11 10.05 28.65
N GLU A 26 4.21 11.17 29.37
CA GLU A 26 5.48 11.66 29.86
C GLU A 26 6.04 10.79 30.98
N VAL A 27 5.17 10.32 31.87
CA VAL A 27 5.56 9.42 32.96
C VAL A 27 6.05 8.09 32.38
N ALA A 28 5.31 7.49 31.45
CA ALA A 28 5.73 6.27 30.77
C ALA A 28 7.07 6.44 30.04
N LYS A 29 7.27 7.55 29.30
CA LYS A 29 8.56 7.88 28.66
C LYS A 29 9.70 8.01 29.68
N LYS A 30 9.47 8.70 30.81
CA LYS A 30 10.48 8.85 31.88
C LYS A 30 10.90 7.51 32.47
N ILE A 31 9.96 6.58 32.65
CA ILE A 31 10.24 5.22 33.14
C ILE A 31 11.05 4.45 32.10
N PHE A 32 10.69 4.52 30.82
CA PHE A 32 11.44 3.87 29.75
C PHE A 32 12.86 4.42 29.64
N GLU A 33 13.05 5.74 29.64
CA GLU A 33 14.39 6.37 29.62
C GLU A 33 15.23 6.01 30.85
N LEU A 34 14.59 5.82 32.01
CA LEU A 34 15.28 5.35 33.21
C LEU A 34 15.81 3.92 33.05
N GLY A 35 15.00 3.00 32.53
CA GLY A 35 15.42 1.63 32.26
C GLY A 35 16.45 1.55 31.14
N LEU A 36 16.35 2.43 30.14
CA LEU A 36 17.23 2.46 28.98
C LEU A 36 18.69 2.78 29.33
N LYS A 37 18.94 3.53 30.41
CA LYS A 37 20.29 3.75 30.94
C LYS A 37 21.01 2.46 31.36
N SER A 38 20.26 1.40 31.68
CA SER A 38 20.82 0.12 32.14
C SER A 38 20.67 -1.01 31.12
N PHE A 39 19.64 -0.95 30.26
CA PHE A 39 19.25 -2.04 29.36
C PHE A 39 19.30 -1.66 27.87
N LEU A 40 20.11 -0.68 27.47
CA LEU A 40 20.26 -0.31 26.06
C LEU A 40 20.85 -1.43 25.18
N LYS A 41 21.57 -2.39 25.79
CA LYS A 41 22.13 -3.55 25.10
C LYS A 41 21.08 -4.65 24.85
N GLU A 42 19.99 -4.65 25.61
CA GLU A 42 18.94 -5.67 25.50
C GLU A 42 18.00 -5.31 24.35
N THR A 43 18.02 -6.12 23.28
CA THR A 43 17.23 -5.87 22.07
C THR A 43 15.73 -5.82 22.36
N ASP A 44 15.21 -6.76 23.14
CA ASP A 44 13.79 -6.86 23.45
C ASP A 44 13.27 -5.57 24.13
N TYR A 45 14.06 -5.02 25.06
CA TYR A 45 13.71 -3.77 25.75
C TYR A 45 13.66 -2.57 24.81
N VAL A 46 14.64 -2.47 23.88
CA VAL A 46 14.66 -1.41 22.87
C VAL A 46 13.45 -1.52 21.95
N LEU A 47 13.08 -2.73 21.52
CA LEU A 47 11.93 -2.96 20.65
C LEU A 47 10.60 -2.64 21.34
N GLU A 48 10.43 -3.02 22.61
CA GLU A 48 9.24 -2.65 23.39
C GLU A 48 9.11 -1.13 23.53
N TYR A 49 10.21 -0.43 23.80
CA TYR A 49 10.19 1.03 23.90
C TYR A 49 9.92 1.70 22.54
N ALA A 50 10.51 1.19 21.45
CA ALA A 50 10.24 1.69 20.11
C ALA A 50 8.77 1.50 19.73
N ASN A 51 8.20 0.32 19.98
CA ASN A 51 6.79 0.03 19.75
C ASN A 51 5.88 0.95 20.56
N PHE A 52 6.24 1.24 21.81
CA PHE A 52 5.54 2.24 22.61
C PHE A 52 5.59 3.63 21.94
N LEU A 53 6.76 4.14 21.55
CA LEU A 53 6.88 5.44 20.89
C LEU A 53 6.08 5.52 19.57
N ILE A 54 6.12 4.46 18.77
CA ILE A 54 5.35 4.35 17.51
C ILE A 54 3.84 4.40 17.78
N SER A 55 3.36 3.66 18.79
CA SER A 55 1.94 3.66 19.17
C SER A 55 1.44 5.04 19.61
N GLN A 56 2.32 5.88 20.13
CA GLN A 56 2.02 7.26 20.53
C GLN A 56 2.19 8.27 19.37
N GLY A 57 2.68 7.84 18.21
CA GLY A 57 2.98 8.72 17.07
C GLY A 57 4.27 9.54 17.22
N ASP A 58 5.15 9.20 18.17
CA ASP A 58 6.41 9.90 18.38
C ASP A 58 7.54 9.33 17.49
N ILE A 59 7.39 9.58 16.19
CA ILE A 59 8.25 9.05 15.13
C ILE A 59 9.69 9.58 15.26
N SER A 60 9.87 10.83 15.68
CA SER A 60 11.20 11.43 15.81
C SER A 60 12.03 10.75 16.88
N ASN A 61 11.45 10.56 18.08
CA ASN A 61 12.16 9.90 19.16
C ASN A 61 12.36 8.40 18.89
N ALA A 62 11.42 7.75 18.19
CA ALA A 62 11.60 6.36 17.75
C ALA A 62 12.82 6.20 16.83
N ARG A 63 13.01 7.11 15.85
CA ARG A 63 14.22 7.13 15.00
C ARG A 63 15.48 7.28 15.84
N THR A 64 15.52 8.28 16.73
CA THR A 64 16.68 8.51 17.59
C THR A 64 17.00 7.30 18.47
N LEU A 65 15.97 6.60 18.95
CA LEU A 65 16.13 5.37 19.72
C LEU A 65 16.79 4.25 18.88
N TYR A 66 16.30 4.00 17.67
CA TYR A 66 16.88 3.00 16.77
C TYR A 66 18.34 3.32 16.43
N GLU A 67 18.63 4.57 16.06
CA GLU A 67 20.00 5.02 15.79
C GLU A 67 20.91 4.80 17.00
N ARG A 68 20.44 5.17 18.21
CA ARG A 68 21.20 4.99 19.44
C ARG A 68 21.44 3.51 19.76
N ALA A 69 20.44 2.67 19.58
CA ALA A 69 20.57 1.23 19.83
C ALA A 69 21.58 0.57 18.88
N LEU A 70 21.58 0.96 17.60
CA LEU A 70 22.54 0.47 16.60
C LEU A 70 24.00 0.84 16.90
N THR A 71 24.26 1.87 17.73
CA THR A 71 25.64 2.18 18.18
C THR A 71 26.16 1.25 19.27
N VAL A 72 25.27 0.56 20.01
CA VAL A 72 25.63 -0.24 21.19
C VAL A 72 25.45 -1.73 20.95
N VAL A 73 24.39 -2.11 20.25
CA VAL A 73 24.05 -3.51 19.97
C VAL A 73 24.86 -3.99 18.75
N GLN A 74 25.44 -5.19 18.83
CA GLN A 74 26.31 -5.76 17.80
C GLN A 74 25.92 -7.22 17.52
N GLY A 75 26.37 -7.77 16.39
CA GLY A 75 26.16 -9.19 16.04
C GLY A 75 24.73 -9.50 15.60
N SER A 76 24.20 -10.65 16.03
CA SER A 76 22.85 -11.15 15.71
C SER A 76 21.75 -10.17 16.12
N ASP A 77 21.93 -9.52 17.25
CA ASP A 77 20.95 -8.64 17.87
C ASP A 77 20.78 -7.34 17.07
N ALA A 78 21.87 -6.84 16.50
CA ALA A 78 21.83 -5.69 15.61
C ALA A 78 21.02 -6.01 14.34
N LYS A 79 21.09 -7.24 13.82
CA LYS A 79 20.30 -7.69 12.66
C LYS A 79 18.80 -7.56 12.93
N ILE A 80 18.34 -7.88 14.14
CA ILE A 80 16.94 -7.73 14.56
C ILE A 80 16.53 -6.25 14.60
N ILE A 81 17.37 -5.39 15.18
CA ILE A 81 17.09 -3.95 15.25
C ILE A 81 17.02 -3.33 13.85
N TRP A 82 17.93 -3.70 12.94
CA TRP A 82 17.88 -3.27 11.54
C TRP A 82 16.61 -3.70 10.80
N ASN A 83 16.05 -4.86 11.15
CA ASN A 83 14.78 -5.35 10.59
C ASN A 83 13.59 -4.50 11.06
N GLU A 84 13.47 -4.34 12.37
CA GLU A 84 12.38 -3.57 12.94
C GLU A 84 12.46 -2.08 12.56
N TYR A 85 13.67 -1.52 12.44
CA TYR A 85 13.84 -0.15 12.00
C TYR A 85 13.40 0.06 10.53
N LEU A 86 13.65 -0.91 9.65
CA LEU A 86 13.15 -0.83 8.28
C LEU A 86 11.64 -1.00 8.21
N LYS A 87 11.07 -1.96 8.95
CA LYS A 87 9.61 -2.11 9.07
C LYS A 87 8.98 -0.78 9.52
N PHE A 88 9.58 -0.13 10.52
CA PHE A 88 9.18 1.20 10.97
C PHE A 88 9.25 2.25 9.85
N GLU A 89 10.39 2.42 9.17
CA GLU A 89 10.52 3.42 8.10
C GLU A 89 9.55 3.18 6.93
N TYR A 90 9.22 1.93 6.61
CA TYR A 90 8.21 1.65 5.59
C TYR A 90 6.80 2.15 5.95
N HIS A 91 6.47 2.21 7.24
CA HIS A 91 5.15 2.65 7.70
C HIS A 91 5.06 4.18 7.88
N CYS A 92 6.15 4.84 8.27
CA CYS A 92 6.11 6.27 8.64
C CYS A 92 7.19 7.16 8.01
N GLY A 93 8.08 6.60 7.19
CA GLY A 93 9.15 7.30 6.49
C GLY A 93 8.76 7.87 5.13
N ASP A 94 9.67 8.63 4.55
CA ASP A 94 9.62 9.01 3.15
C ASP A 94 10.45 8.03 2.30
N LEU A 95 10.23 8.02 0.98
CA LEU A 95 10.96 7.11 0.10
C LEU A 95 12.47 7.39 0.13
N GLY A 96 12.89 8.64 0.31
CA GLY A 96 14.30 9.03 0.37
C GLY A 96 14.98 8.50 1.63
N SER A 97 14.41 8.75 2.81
CA SER A 97 14.92 8.22 4.09
C SER A 97 15.00 6.70 4.08
N THR A 98 13.95 6.05 3.56
CA THR A 98 13.85 4.60 3.47
C THR A 98 14.97 4.01 2.62
N LEU A 99 15.22 4.56 1.42
CA LEU A 99 16.29 4.09 0.53
C LEU A 99 17.69 4.31 1.13
N ALA A 100 17.89 5.43 1.82
CA ALA A 100 19.13 5.68 2.53
C ALA A 100 19.34 4.66 3.67
N LEU A 101 18.28 4.33 4.41
CA LEU A 101 18.33 3.33 5.47
C LEU A 101 18.62 1.93 4.93
N GLU A 102 17.98 1.53 3.83
CA GLU A 102 18.25 0.25 3.15
C GLU A 102 19.71 0.13 2.70
N LYS A 103 20.26 1.20 2.13
CA LYS A 103 21.67 1.24 1.72
C LYS A 103 22.60 1.05 2.93
N ARG A 104 22.37 1.81 4.00
CA ARG A 104 23.19 1.73 5.21
C ARG A 104 23.10 0.36 5.89
N ARG A 105 21.90 -0.22 5.94
CA ARG A 105 21.72 -1.58 6.44
C ARG A 105 22.51 -2.58 5.60
N LYS A 106 22.46 -2.48 4.27
CA LYS A 106 23.21 -3.38 3.39
C LYS A 106 24.71 -3.32 3.69
N GLU A 107 25.26 -2.12 3.84
CA GLU A 107 26.67 -1.91 4.21
C GLU A 107 26.99 -2.55 5.58
N ALA A 108 26.13 -2.33 6.58
CA ALA A 108 26.29 -2.92 7.91
C ALA A 108 26.15 -4.45 7.92
N MET A 109 25.28 -5.04 7.08
CA MET A 109 25.15 -6.50 6.97
C MET A 109 26.39 -7.13 6.34
N VAL A 110 26.97 -6.50 5.32
CA VAL A 110 28.22 -6.97 4.71
C VAL A 110 29.36 -6.96 5.72
N GLU A 111 29.49 -5.88 6.50
CA GLU A 111 30.51 -5.79 7.57
C GLU A 111 30.32 -6.88 8.65
N LEU A 112 29.08 -7.18 9.03
CA LEU A 112 28.78 -8.27 9.98
C LEU A 112 29.06 -9.65 9.40
N GLU A 113 28.82 -9.89 8.11
CA GLU A 113 29.10 -11.16 7.43
C GLU A 113 30.61 -11.38 7.21
N GLU A 114 31.36 -10.31 6.90
CA GLU A 114 32.82 -10.33 6.80
C GLU A 114 33.48 -10.74 8.13
N ALA A 115 32.87 -10.38 9.26
CA ALA A 115 33.32 -10.77 10.59
C ALA A 115 33.04 -12.24 10.96
N GLU A 116 32.02 -12.89 10.36
CA GLU A 116 31.62 -14.29 10.66
C GLU A 116 32.23 -15.33 9.67
N SER A 117 32.67 -14.88 8.48
CA SER A 117 33.42 -15.61 7.44
C SER A 117 32.75 -16.77 6.68
N SER A 118 32.97 -16.74 5.36
CA SER A 118 32.92 -17.83 4.36
C SER A 118 31.56 -18.34 3.85
N THR A 119 30.66 -17.44 3.45
CA THR A 119 30.08 -17.50 2.09
C THR A 119 29.38 -16.16 1.85
N PRO A 120 29.78 -15.39 0.82
CA PRO A 120 29.03 -14.20 0.45
C PRO A 120 27.72 -14.69 -0.20
N LYS A 121 26.68 -14.87 0.61
CA LYS A 121 25.32 -14.93 0.08
C LYS A 121 24.98 -13.52 -0.34
N ASP A 122 25.41 -13.18 -1.55
CA ASP A 122 25.00 -12.03 -2.34
C ASP A 122 24.01 -11.12 -1.61
N ALA A 123 24.53 -10.09 -0.93
CA ALA A 123 23.77 -8.96 -0.39
C ALA A 123 23.19 -8.09 -1.54
N GLN A 124 22.68 -8.75 -2.56
CA GLN A 124 21.96 -8.18 -3.66
C GLN A 124 20.59 -7.78 -3.14
N PHE A 125 20.02 -6.72 -3.73
CA PHE A 125 18.65 -6.29 -3.45
C PHE A 125 17.72 -7.47 -3.60
N SER A 126 17.41 -8.13 -2.48
CA SER A 126 16.54 -9.28 -2.52
C SER A 126 15.17 -8.74 -2.84
N ILE A 127 14.49 -9.36 -3.80
CA ILE A 127 13.08 -9.13 -4.07
C ILE A 127 12.27 -9.16 -2.75
N GLY A 128 12.75 -9.89 -1.73
CA GLY A 128 12.26 -9.86 -0.34
C GLY A 128 12.18 -8.47 0.30
N LEU A 129 13.18 -7.59 0.10
CA LEU A 129 13.15 -6.23 0.60
C LEU A 129 12.04 -5.40 -0.08
N LEU A 130 11.84 -5.61 -1.38
CA LEU A 130 10.75 -4.98 -2.13
C LEU A 130 9.38 -5.49 -1.65
N LEU A 131 9.28 -6.80 -1.41
CA LEU A 131 8.07 -7.41 -0.83
C LEU A 131 7.77 -6.84 0.55
N LEU A 132 8.79 -6.63 1.38
CA LEU A 132 8.63 -6.03 2.71
C LEU A 132 8.20 -4.57 2.63
N ARG A 133 8.81 -3.76 1.76
CA ARG A 133 8.45 -2.34 1.57
C ARG A 133 6.99 -2.16 1.21
N TYR A 134 6.45 -3.05 0.38
CA TYR A 134 5.06 -3.01 -0.07
C TYR A 134 4.15 -3.97 0.72
N ASN A 135 4.62 -4.51 1.85
CA ASN A 135 3.79 -5.29 2.75
C ASN A 135 2.93 -4.33 3.57
N ILE A 136 1.62 -4.40 3.38
CA ILE A 136 0.66 -3.60 4.14
C ILE A 136 -0.22 -4.57 4.91
N ASN A 137 -0.22 -4.51 6.25
CA ASN A 137 -1.06 -5.35 7.10
C ASN A 137 -0.95 -6.87 6.78
N ASN A 138 0.26 -7.36 6.53
CA ASN A 138 0.53 -8.75 6.12
C ASN A 138 -0.03 -9.13 4.74
N MET A 139 -0.36 -8.14 3.90
CA MET A 139 -0.72 -8.33 2.51
C MET A 139 0.48 -8.03 1.62
N LEU A 140 0.95 -9.05 0.92
CA LEU A 140 2.05 -8.94 -0.02
C LEU A 140 1.55 -8.45 -1.39
N PRO A 141 2.37 -7.70 -2.14
CA PRO A 141 2.00 -7.17 -3.45
C PRO A 141 1.88 -8.25 -4.54
N CYS A 142 2.17 -9.51 -4.22
CA CYS A 142 2.23 -10.61 -5.18
C CYS A 142 1.17 -11.68 -4.91
N SER A 143 0.76 -12.37 -5.99
CA SER A 143 -0.14 -13.52 -5.90
C SER A 143 0.54 -14.72 -5.24
N ARG A 144 -0.24 -15.58 -4.56
CA ARG A 144 0.27 -16.79 -3.88
C ARG A 144 1.10 -17.70 -4.80
N PRO A 145 0.73 -17.96 -6.08
CA PRO A 145 1.57 -18.73 -7.00
C PRO A 145 2.94 -18.09 -7.27
N THR A 146 2.98 -16.77 -7.42
CA THR A 146 4.24 -16.02 -7.64
C THR A 146 5.15 -16.13 -6.43
N LEU A 147 4.61 -16.02 -5.21
CA LEU A 147 5.39 -16.13 -3.97
C LEU A 147 6.02 -17.52 -3.82
N ARG A 148 5.28 -18.59 -4.09
CA ARG A 148 5.86 -19.96 -4.10
C ARG A 148 7.02 -20.09 -5.07
N HIS A 149 6.92 -19.46 -6.25
CA HIS A 149 8.02 -19.47 -7.21
C HIS A 149 9.23 -18.70 -6.70
N LEU A 150 9.04 -17.51 -6.11
CA LEU A 150 10.13 -16.74 -5.50
C LEU A 150 10.82 -17.52 -4.37
N GLN A 151 10.04 -18.25 -3.56
CA GLN A 151 10.57 -19.13 -2.53
C GLN A 151 11.43 -20.27 -3.11
N THR A 152 11.04 -20.87 -4.24
CA THR A 152 11.85 -21.89 -4.93
C THR A 152 13.15 -21.33 -5.51
N VAL A 153 13.20 -20.03 -5.82
CA VAL A 153 14.39 -19.34 -6.33
C VAL A 153 15.38 -19.03 -5.19
N GLY A 154 15.04 -19.32 -3.94
CA GLY A 154 15.95 -19.16 -2.80
C GLY A 154 16.07 -17.73 -2.31
N VAL A 155 15.02 -16.92 -2.50
CA VAL A 155 14.92 -15.62 -1.81
C VAL A 155 14.83 -15.94 -0.31
N ASP A 156 15.82 -15.50 0.49
CA ASP A 156 15.84 -15.70 1.95
C ASP A 156 14.66 -14.92 2.58
N GLU A 157 13.47 -15.52 2.56
CA GLU A 157 12.21 -15.01 3.13
C GLU A 157 12.23 -15.08 4.66
N ALA A 158 13.05 -15.98 5.22
CA ALA A 158 13.21 -16.21 6.65
C ALA A 158 13.66 -14.96 7.42
N PHE A 159 14.29 -14.00 6.75
CA PHE A 159 14.78 -12.78 7.38
C PHE A 159 13.70 -11.72 7.66
N TYR A 160 12.50 -11.88 7.10
CA TYR A 160 11.46 -10.82 7.11
C TYR A 160 10.11 -11.27 7.67
N ASP A 161 10.06 -12.40 8.39
CA ASP A 161 8.82 -12.99 8.91
C ASP A 161 7.74 -13.19 7.83
N LEU A 162 8.17 -13.34 6.57
CA LEU A 162 7.27 -13.60 5.46
C LEU A 162 6.61 -14.98 5.68
N PRO A 163 5.28 -15.12 5.47
CA PRO A 163 4.62 -16.39 5.66
C PRO A 163 5.27 -17.49 4.80
N ASN A 164 5.74 -18.57 5.42
CA ASN A 164 6.27 -19.73 4.69
C ASN A 164 5.12 -20.44 3.95
N PHE A 165 4.93 -20.12 2.66
CA PHE A 165 3.82 -20.64 1.84
C PHE A 165 3.96 -22.11 1.45
N THR A 166 5.08 -22.75 1.79
CA THR A 166 5.38 -24.17 1.58
C THR A 166 4.74 -25.10 2.61
N ARG A 167 4.46 -24.64 3.84
CA ARG A 167 4.06 -25.51 4.97
C ARG A 167 2.57 -25.52 5.30
N ALA A 168 1.77 -24.60 4.75
CA ALA A 168 0.41 -24.34 5.22
C ALA A 168 -0.69 -25.26 4.63
N LEU A 169 -0.37 -26.36 3.92
CA LEU A 169 -1.39 -27.19 3.27
C LEU A 169 -1.24 -28.71 3.41
N ASP A 170 -0.37 -29.22 4.29
CA ASP A 170 -0.15 -30.68 4.40
C ASP A 170 -0.46 -31.29 5.77
N ASP A 171 -1.21 -30.62 6.64
CA ASP A 171 -1.70 -31.26 7.87
C ASP A 171 -3.22 -31.11 8.02
N GLY A 172 -3.90 -32.22 7.82
CA GLY A 172 -5.33 -32.37 8.07
C GLY A 172 -5.57 -33.55 9.01
N SER A 173 -5.95 -33.29 10.27
CA SER A 173 -6.83 -34.17 11.08
C SER A 173 -7.18 -33.57 12.46
N GLY A 174 -8.49 -33.32 12.70
CA GLY A 174 -9.19 -33.24 14.01
C GLY A 174 -8.92 -32.00 14.88
N ASN A 175 -9.89 -31.28 15.48
CA ASN A 175 -11.22 -31.63 15.93
C ASN A 175 -12.12 -30.37 16.10
N SER A 176 -13.43 -30.58 16.05
CA SER A 176 -14.52 -29.58 16.03
C SER A 176 -14.65 -28.66 17.26
N ARG A 177 -15.08 -27.40 17.06
CA ARG A 177 -16.43 -26.87 17.46
C ARG A 177 -16.57 -25.35 17.21
N ARG A 178 -17.53 -25.02 16.32
CA ARG A 178 -18.49 -23.87 16.23
C ARG A 178 -18.10 -22.57 16.97
N ASP A 179 -18.06 -21.42 16.29
CA ASP A 179 -19.28 -20.64 16.07
C ASP A 179 -19.46 -20.03 14.67
N SER A 180 -20.71 -20.08 14.26
CA SER A 180 -21.29 -19.66 12.98
C SER A 180 -21.87 -18.26 13.04
N VAL A 181 -21.56 -17.40 12.06
CA VAL A 181 -22.56 -16.49 11.48
C VAL A 181 -22.41 -16.51 9.95
N ALA A 182 -23.55 -16.75 9.30
CA ALA A 182 -23.72 -17.15 7.93
C ALA A 182 -23.52 -16.03 6.90
N ALA A 183 -22.95 -16.40 5.74
CA ALA A 183 -23.26 -15.78 4.46
C ALA A 183 -24.01 -16.83 3.60
N PRO A 184 -25.14 -16.49 2.96
CA PRO A 184 -25.90 -17.47 2.20
C PRO A 184 -25.22 -17.84 0.88
N SER A 185 -25.37 -19.13 0.61
CA SER A 185 -24.79 -19.96 -0.43
C SER A 185 -25.47 -19.80 -1.79
N GLY A 186 -24.78 -20.29 -2.83
CA GLY A 186 -25.35 -20.65 -4.13
C GLY A 186 -24.29 -20.62 -5.22
N ALA A 187 -23.31 -21.53 -5.25
CA ALA A 187 -23.39 -22.87 -5.89
C ALA A 187 -23.55 -22.73 -7.44
N ASN A 188 -22.75 -23.31 -8.33
CA ASN A 188 -21.86 -24.48 -8.26
C ASN A 188 -20.92 -24.49 -9.50
N HIS A 189 -19.71 -25.07 -9.31
CA HIS A 189 -19.07 -26.16 -10.08
C HIS A 189 -19.59 -26.45 -11.50
N ARG A 190 -18.84 -26.86 -12.53
CA ARG A 190 -17.55 -27.55 -12.81
C ARG A 190 -17.50 -27.47 -14.36
N GLU A 191 -16.41 -27.50 -15.13
CA GLU A 191 -15.54 -28.63 -15.39
C GLU A 191 -14.67 -28.31 -16.63
N THR A 192 -13.43 -28.79 -16.59
CA THR A 192 -12.59 -29.37 -17.65
C THR A 192 -12.93 -29.23 -19.15
N SER A 193 -11.86 -28.91 -19.90
CA SER A 193 -11.40 -29.57 -21.14
C SER A 193 -11.90 -29.15 -22.53
N SER A 194 -10.89 -29.08 -23.42
CA SER A 194 -10.89 -29.39 -24.85
C SER A 194 -11.53 -28.45 -25.88
N ARG A 195 -10.64 -27.72 -26.57
CA ARG A 195 -10.51 -27.57 -28.04
C ARG A 195 -11.47 -28.43 -28.90
N LYS A 196 -12.48 -27.80 -29.54
CA LYS A 196 -12.66 -27.61 -31.01
C LYS A 196 -14.11 -27.23 -31.37
N GLN A 197 -14.20 -26.25 -32.28
CA GLN A 197 -15.30 -25.90 -33.21
C GLN A 197 -16.67 -26.59 -33.07
N GLY A 198 -17.70 -25.78 -32.86
CA GLY A 198 -19.10 -26.11 -33.08
C GLY A 198 -19.96 -24.85 -33.05
N SER A 199 -20.58 -24.53 -34.17
CA SER A 199 -21.38 -23.34 -34.42
C SER A 199 -22.77 -23.38 -33.76
N ARG A 200 -23.29 -22.20 -33.42
CA ARG A 200 -24.68 -21.77 -33.17
C ARG A 200 -25.18 -21.65 -31.72
N GLY A 201 -25.38 -20.39 -31.33
CA GLY A 201 -26.70 -19.90 -30.90
C GLY A 201 -26.87 -19.65 -29.40
N GLY A 202 -26.63 -18.40 -28.97
CA GLY A 202 -26.98 -17.95 -27.61
C GLY A 202 -26.35 -16.61 -27.23
N ASP A 203 -26.46 -15.58 -28.09
CA ASP A 203 -26.00 -14.22 -27.80
C ASP A 203 -26.77 -13.61 -26.62
N SER A 204 -26.08 -13.40 -25.49
CA SER A 204 -26.46 -12.42 -24.47
C SER A 204 -25.23 -11.78 -23.81
N SER A 205 -24.11 -11.71 -24.53
CA SER A 205 -23.05 -10.75 -24.18
C SER A 205 -23.46 -9.40 -24.76
N SER A 206 -23.87 -8.47 -23.89
CA SER A 206 -24.03 -7.05 -24.21
C SER A 206 -22.67 -6.48 -24.64
N SER A 207 -22.29 -6.72 -25.88
CA SER A 207 -21.15 -6.06 -26.49
C SER A 207 -21.52 -4.60 -26.62
N LEU A 208 -20.74 -3.74 -25.97
CA LEU A 208 -20.92 -2.28 -26.09
C LEU A 208 -20.94 -1.93 -27.58
N PRO A 209 -21.85 -1.03 -28.02
CA PRO A 209 -21.91 -0.60 -29.40
C PRO A 209 -20.51 -0.27 -29.95
N PRO A 210 -20.15 -0.70 -31.18
CA PRO A 210 -18.79 -0.54 -31.72
C PRO A 210 -18.27 0.90 -31.67
N ALA A 211 -19.16 1.88 -31.81
CA ALA A 211 -18.83 3.30 -31.69
C ALA A 211 -18.37 3.67 -30.27
N ILE A 212 -19.00 3.13 -29.23
CA ILE A 212 -18.64 3.37 -27.83
C ILE A 212 -17.32 2.66 -27.50
N ALA A 213 -17.12 1.44 -27.99
CA ALA A 213 -15.84 0.74 -27.85
C ALA A 213 -14.68 1.50 -28.49
N ALA A 214 -14.88 2.09 -29.68
CA ALA A 214 -13.89 2.92 -30.36
C ALA A 214 -13.58 4.22 -29.59
N ILE A 215 -14.57 4.82 -28.92
CA ILE A 215 -14.38 6.00 -28.06
C ILE A 215 -13.62 5.63 -26.78
N ILE A 216 -13.96 4.52 -26.13
CA ILE A 216 -13.25 4.03 -24.93
C ILE A 216 -11.76 3.82 -25.22
N ASN A 217 -11.41 3.31 -26.40
CA ASN A 217 -10.02 3.12 -26.81
C ASN A 217 -9.27 4.43 -27.11
N LYS A 218 -9.98 5.55 -27.28
CA LYS A 218 -9.41 6.89 -27.50
C LYS A 218 -9.37 7.75 -26.23
N LEU A 219 -10.09 7.35 -25.19
CA LEU A 219 -10.08 8.05 -23.91
C LEU A 219 -8.80 7.73 -23.13
N PRO A 220 -8.28 8.68 -22.34
CA PRO A 220 -7.19 8.39 -21.41
C PRO A 220 -7.59 7.28 -20.44
N LEU A 221 -6.62 6.54 -19.94
CA LEU A 221 -6.84 5.46 -18.97
C LEU A 221 -7.63 6.00 -17.78
N ARG A 222 -8.60 5.24 -17.26
CA ARG A 222 -9.47 5.68 -16.15
C ARG A 222 -8.73 6.24 -14.93
N ARG A 223 -7.47 5.81 -14.73
CA ARG A 223 -6.60 6.27 -13.64
C ARG A 223 -6.02 7.68 -13.84
N GLN A 224 -6.09 8.23 -15.04
CA GLN A 224 -5.63 9.56 -15.41
C GLN A 224 -6.76 10.61 -15.37
N LEU A 225 -8.02 10.17 -15.22
CA LEU A 225 -9.15 11.06 -15.01
C LEU A 225 -9.16 11.46 -13.53
N THR A 226 -8.60 12.63 -13.23
CA THR A 226 -8.59 13.21 -11.89
C THR A 226 -9.78 14.17 -11.72
N GLY A 227 -10.51 14.02 -10.62
CA GLY A 227 -11.67 14.85 -10.27
C GLY A 227 -12.89 14.04 -9.82
N PRO A 228 -13.95 14.70 -9.30
CA PRO A 228 -15.21 14.04 -9.04
C PRO A 228 -15.76 13.49 -10.35
N LEU A 229 -15.77 12.17 -10.49
CA LEU A 229 -16.38 11.51 -11.63
C LEU A 229 -17.90 11.71 -11.56
N PRO A 230 -18.57 12.07 -12.66
CA PRO A 230 -20.01 12.23 -12.67
C PRO A 230 -20.69 10.91 -12.30
N THR A 231 -21.73 10.99 -11.48
CA THR A 231 -22.51 9.83 -11.05
C THR A 231 -23.32 9.30 -12.23
N ALA A 232 -23.71 8.02 -12.22
CA ALA A 232 -24.60 7.46 -13.24
C ALA A 232 -25.86 8.31 -13.45
N GLN A 233 -26.44 8.84 -12.36
CA GLN A 233 -27.62 9.71 -12.40
C GLN A 233 -27.35 11.06 -13.10
N ASP A 234 -26.15 11.64 -12.91
CA ASP A 234 -25.75 12.89 -13.57
C ASP A 234 -25.53 12.67 -15.07
N VAL A 235 -24.96 11.53 -15.44
CA VAL A 235 -24.76 11.13 -16.83
C VAL A 235 -26.11 10.86 -17.50
N ASP A 236 -27.03 10.15 -16.84
CA ASP A 236 -28.34 9.83 -17.38
C ASP A 236 -29.21 11.08 -17.58
N SER A 237 -29.18 12.01 -16.63
CA SER A 237 -29.89 13.28 -16.75
C SER A 237 -29.30 14.19 -17.84
N MET A 238 -27.98 14.20 -18.02
CA MET A 238 -27.34 14.87 -19.16
C MET A 238 -27.69 14.21 -20.50
N ILE A 239 -27.68 12.87 -20.59
CA ILE A 239 -28.05 12.15 -21.81
C ILE A 239 -29.51 12.46 -22.16
N LEU A 240 -30.41 12.44 -21.18
CA LEU A 240 -31.84 12.73 -21.38
C LEU A 240 -32.06 14.19 -21.81
N ALA A 241 -31.30 15.14 -21.25
CA ALA A 241 -31.32 16.53 -21.69
C ALA A 241 -30.81 16.68 -23.13
N ILE A 242 -29.74 15.98 -23.49
CA ILE A 242 -29.13 15.98 -24.83
C ILE A 242 -30.06 15.35 -25.86
N THR A 243 -30.73 14.24 -25.55
CA THR A 243 -31.66 13.58 -26.48
C THR A 243 -32.92 14.41 -26.76
N ASN A 244 -33.31 15.28 -25.83
CA ASN A 244 -34.47 16.16 -25.96
C ASN A 244 -34.15 17.48 -26.71
N LEU A 245 -32.88 17.74 -27.01
CA LEU A 245 -32.48 18.90 -27.81
C LEU A 245 -32.61 18.58 -29.30
N ASP A 246 -33.39 19.40 -30.03
CA ASP A 246 -33.41 19.34 -31.49
C ASP A 246 -32.17 20.04 -32.07
N PHE A 247 -31.15 19.24 -32.36
CA PHE A 247 -29.90 19.71 -32.94
C PHE A 247 -30.06 20.38 -34.32
N GLN A 248 -31.14 20.09 -35.06
CA GLN A 248 -31.39 20.74 -36.35
C GLN A 248 -31.91 22.17 -36.15
N ALA A 249 -32.87 22.36 -35.23
CA ALA A 249 -33.37 23.68 -34.86
C ALA A 249 -32.25 24.56 -34.28
N LEU A 250 -31.36 23.99 -33.45
CA LEU A 250 -30.23 24.71 -32.87
C LEU A 250 -29.21 25.16 -33.94
N LYS A 251 -28.95 24.30 -34.94
CA LYS A 251 -28.03 24.58 -36.04
C LYS A 251 -28.62 25.62 -37.01
N ALA A 252 -29.92 25.58 -37.26
CA ALA A 252 -30.63 26.58 -38.04
C ALA A 252 -30.60 27.95 -37.35
N ALA A 253 -30.88 28.01 -36.04
CA ALA A 253 -30.81 29.24 -35.24
C ALA A 253 -29.39 29.86 -35.20
N GLN A 254 -28.34 29.04 -35.16
CA GLN A 254 -26.96 29.53 -35.28
C GLN A 254 -26.62 30.08 -36.67
N GLN A 255 -27.12 29.46 -37.73
CA GLN A 255 -26.93 29.95 -39.10
C GLN A 255 -27.68 31.25 -39.36
N ASP A 256 -28.90 31.39 -38.85
CA ASP A 256 -29.69 32.62 -38.96
C ASP A 256 -29.12 33.77 -38.13
N SER A 257 -28.54 33.48 -36.96
CA SER A 257 -27.79 34.47 -36.17
C SER A 257 -26.53 34.95 -36.91
N ARG A 258 -25.81 34.03 -37.57
CA ARG A 258 -24.65 34.38 -38.44
C ARG A 258 -25.06 35.19 -39.66
N ARG A 259 -26.17 34.85 -40.32
CA ARG A 259 -26.70 35.60 -41.47
C ARG A 259 -27.16 37.01 -41.07
N SER A 260 -27.79 37.15 -39.89
CA SER A 260 -28.17 38.46 -39.36
C SER A 260 -26.95 39.33 -39.03
N ALA A 261 -25.90 38.75 -38.43
CA ALA A 261 -24.65 39.49 -38.15
C ALA A 261 -23.95 40.01 -39.42
N ILE A 262 -24.00 39.25 -40.53
CA ILE A 262 -23.43 39.65 -41.83
C ILE A 262 -24.28 40.74 -42.51
N ASN A 263 -25.61 40.71 -42.33
CA ASN A 263 -26.49 41.75 -42.88
C ASN A 263 -26.36 43.09 -42.13
N TYR A 264 -26.10 43.07 -40.82
CA TYR A 264 -25.80 44.29 -40.06
C TYR A 264 -24.47 44.95 -40.45
N SER A 265 -23.44 44.18 -40.88
CA SER A 265 -22.18 44.76 -41.35
C SER A 265 -22.27 45.41 -42.74
N ASN A 266 -23.15 44.91 -43.61
CA ASN A 266 -23.33 45.44 -44.97
C ASN A 266 -24.32 46.63 -45.06
N GLY A 267 -25.09 46.91 -44.00
CA GLY A 267 -26.11 47.98 -43.97
C GLY A 267 -25.62 49.38 -43.59
N SER A 268 -24.39 49.56 -43.09
CA SER A 268 -23.89 50.87 -42.64
C SER A 268 -23.06 51.67 -43.66
N GLY A 269 -22.89 51.15 -44.89
CA GLY A 269 -21.94 51.67 -45.87
C GLY A 269 -22.51 52.55 -46.99
N GLY A 270 -23.62 53.27 -46.80
CA GLY A 270 -24.19 54.03 -47.93
C GLY A 270 -25.11 55.18 -47.56
N ARG A 271 -24.55 56.41 -47.48
CA ARG A 271 -25.10 57.65 -48.08
C ARG A 271 -24.27 58.87 -47.68
N LYS A 272 -23.50 59.41 -48.64
CA LYS A 272 -23.41 60.85 -48.95
C LYS A 272 -22.63 61.04 -50.28
N ARG A 273 -23.38 61.26 -51.36
CA ARG A 273 -22.94 61.87 -52.63
C ARG A 273 -23.75 63.15 -52.83
N GLY A 274 -23.12 64.17 -53.41
CA GLY A 274 -23.66 65.51 -53.73
C GLY A 274 -22.80 66.55 -53.02
N ALA A 275 -21.74 67.11 -53.63
CA ALA A 275 -21.72 67.99 -54.81
C ALA A 275 -22.57 69.24 -54.58
#